data_AF-A0A7C2A9Z2-F1
#
_entry.id   AF-A0A7C2A9Z2-F1
#
_cell.length_a   1.000
_cell.length_b   1.000
_cell.length_c   1.000
_cell.angle_alpha   90.00
_cell.angle_beta   90.00
_cell.angle_gamma   90.00
#
_symmetry.space_group_name_H-M   'P 1'
#
loop_
_entity.id
_entity.type
_entity.pdbx_description
1 polymer ?
#
loop_
_entity_poly.entity_id
_entity_poly.type
_entity_poly.pdbx_seq_one_letter_code
_entity_poly.pdbx_strand_id
1 'polypeptide(L)'
;MVDNALDVTKDAAIEYTDLELDEETKDDCARIADISAKMCEMLLAAIETLSGRADLREKSLAIRIYEKRVDEIEFDLLKRLRTKEIKNFWEGKALSDFIHDLTSISDLIEDASDYLQIINISLR
;
A
#
# COMPACT_ATOMS: atom_id res chain seq x y z
N MET A 1 -1.48 6.24 -12.80
CA MET A 1 -0.97 6.13 -11.41
C MET A 1 -2.02 6.51 -10.41
N VAL A 2 -2.52 7.75 -10.40
CA VAL A 2 -3.62 8.13 -9.50
C VAL A 2 -4.87 7.28 -9.77
N ASP A 3 -5.28 7.14 -11.04
CA ASP A 3 -6.41 6.28 -11.41
C ASP A 3 -6.18 4.84 -10.94
N ASN A 4 -5.01 4.25 -11.23
CA ASN A 4 -4.67 2.91 -10.75
C ASN A 4 -4.75 2.78 -9.22
N ALA A 5 -4.26 3.76 -8.46
CA ALA A 5 -4.32 3.72 -7.00
C ALA A 5 -5.77 3.79 -6.50
N LEU A 6 -6.62 4.58 -7.16
CA LEU A 6 -8.04 4.65 -6.84
C LEU A 6 -8.78 3.36 -7.21
N ASP A 7 -8.45 2.75 -8.35
CA ASP A 7 -9.03 1.49 -8.80
C ASP A 7 -8.66 0.36 -7.84
N VAL A 8 -7.37 0.19 -7.53
CA VAL A 8 -6.89 -0.83 -6.59
C VAL A 8 -7.48 -0.62 -5.18
N THR A 9 -7.55 0.63 -4.70
CA THR A 9 -8.18 0.93 -3.40
C THR A 9 -9.66 0.54 -3.40
N LYS A 10 -10.36 0.81 -4.50
CA LYS A 10 -11.77 0.46 -4.66
C LYS A 10 -11.96 -1.05 -4.70
N ASP A 11 -11.12 -1.76 -5.46
CA ASP A 11 -11.20 -3.22 -5.60
C ASP A 11 -10.96 -3.89 -4.25
N ALA A 12 -9.90 -3.50 -3.52
CA ALA A 12 -9.64 -3.97 -2.16
C ALA A 12 -10.81 -3.68 -1.20
N ALA A 13 -11.43 -2.50 -1.29
CA ALA A 13 -12.57 -2.15 -0.44
C ALA A 13 -13.81 -2.98 -0.75
N ILE A 14 -14.09 -3.27 -2.03
CA ILE A 14 -15.22 -4.11 -2.45
C ILE A 14 -14.99 -5.54 -1.96
N GLU A 15 -13.82 -6.11 -2.23
CA GLU A 15 -13.51 -7.50 -1.87
C GLU A 15 -13.57 -7.73 -0.36
N TYR A 16 -13.11 -6.76 0.44
CA TYR A 16 -13.22 -6.84 1.90
C TYR A 16 -14.65 -7.05 2.40
N THR A 17 -15.67 -6.50 1.71
CA THR A 17 -17.06 -6.62 2.16
C THR A 17 -17.61 -8.04 2.07
N ASP A 18 -17.06 -8.87 1.19
CA ASP A 18 -17.50 -10.24 0.94
C ASP A 18 -16.62 -11.30 1.64
N LEU A 19 -15.56 -10.88 2.34
CA LEU A 19 -14.59 -11.78 2.98
C LEU A 19 -14.87 -12.02 4.47
N GLU A 20 -14.89 -13.30 4.87
CA GLU A 20 -14.89 -13.72 6.27
C GLU A 20 -13.44 -13.86 6.79
N LEU A 21 -12.93 -12.78 7.38
CA LEU A 21 -11.58 -12.74 7.97
C LEU A 21 -11.63 -13.01 9.48
N ASP A 22 -10.63 -13.71 10.00
CA ASP A 22 -10.36 -13.78 11.44
C ASP A 22 -9.79 -12.44 11.95
N GLU A 23 -9.91 -12.19 13.25
CA GLU A 23 -9.53 -10.90 13.85
C GLU A 23 -8.05 -10.56 13.66
N GLU A 24 -7.15 -11.55 13.73
CA GLU A 24 -5.72 -11.33 13.50
C GLU A 24 -5.45 -10.86 12.06
N THR A 25 -6.10 -11.48 11.08
CA THR A 25 -6.01 -11.04 9.68
C THR A 25 -6.61 -9.65 9.48
N LYS A 26 -7.74 -9.33 10.13
CA LYS A 26 -8.34 -7.99 10.06
C LYS A 26 -7.42 -6.92 10.64
N ASP A 27 -6.76 -7.20 11.77
CA ASP A 27 -5.83 -6.29 12.41
C ASP A 27 -4.65 -5.97 11.49
N ASP A 28 -4.06 -6.98 10.84
CA ASP A 28 -2.97 -6.75 9.89
C ASP A 28 -3.43 -5.97 8.65
N CYS A 29 -4.62 -6.26 8.11
CA CYS A 29 -5.20 -5.49 7.01
C CYS A 29 -5.43 -4.01 7.40
N ALA A 30 -5.97 -3.77 8.60
CA ALA A 30 -6.18 -2.42 9.11
C ALA A 30 -4.86 -1.67 9.31
N ARG A 31 -3.81 -2.37 9.76
CA ARG A 31 -2.45 -1.81 9.89
C ARG A 31 -1.85 -1.44 8.54
N ILE A 32 -2.01 -2.29 7.53
CA ILE A 32 -1.57 -1.98 6.15
C ILE A 32 -2.30 -0.72 5.66
N ALA A 33 -3.63 -0.67 5.76
CA ALA A 33 -4.42 0.48 5.34
C ALA A 33 -4.04 1.79 6.06
N ASP A 34 -3.80 1.74 7.38
CA ASP A 34 -3.34 2.89 8.17
C ASP A 34 -1.93 3.37 7.76
N ILE A 35 -1.02 2.44 7.45
CA ILE A 35 0.31 2.79 6.93
C ILE A 35 0.18 3.43 5.54
N SER A 36 -0.59 2.84 4.64
CA SER A 36 -0.82 3.38 3.29
C SER A 36 -1.45 4.77 3.33
N ALA A 37 -2.38 5.04 4.24
CA ALA A 37 -2.93 6.38 4.45
C ALA A 37 -1.85 7.40 4.87
N LYS A 38 -0.96 7.02 5.80
CA LYS A 38 0.19 7.87 6.22
C LYS A 38 1.19 8.09 5.09
N MET A 39 1.37 7.10 4.21
CA MET A 39 2.20 7.26 3.01
C MET A 39 1.61 8.30 2.06
N CYS A 40 0.29 8.29 1.84
CA CYS A 40 -0.39 9.33 1.06
C CYS A 40 -0.19 10.73 1.64
N GLU A 41 -0.30 10.90 2.97
CA GLU A 41 -0.02 12.17 3.65
C GLU A 41 1.44 12.63 3.44
N MET A 42 2.40 11.70 3.52
CA MET A 42 3.81 11.99 3.29
C MET A 42 4.08 12.36 1.82
N LEU A 43 3.44 11.68 0.87
CA LEU A 43 3.54 11.98 -0.55
C LEU A 43 2.97 13.37 -0.86
N LEU A 44 1.82 13.74 -0.28
CA LEU A 44 1.28 15.09 -0.38
C LEU A 44 2.27 16.13 0.13
N ALA A 45 2.84 15.92 1.32
CA ALA A 45 3.87 16.80 1.87
C ALA A 45 5.12 16.89 0.97
N ALA A 46 5.47 15.82 0.26
CA ALA A 46 6.57 15.82 -0.70
C ALA A 46 6.26 16.67 -1.93
N ILE A 47 5.05 16.58 -2.48
CA ILE A 47 4.58 17.40 -3.60
C ILE A 47 4.58 18.90 -3.23
N GLU A 48 4.11 19.24 -2.04
CA GLU A 48 4.15 20.61 -1.51
C GLU A 48 5.59 21.12 -1.35
N THR A 49 6.50 20.26 -0.88
CA THR A 49 7.93 20.59 -0.72
C THR A 49 8.61 20.85 -2.05
N LEU A 50 8.27 20.08 -3.09
CA LEU A 50 8.80 20.28 -4.45
C LEU A 50 8.43 21.66 -4.98
N SER A 51 7.20 22.12 -4.71
CA SER A 51 6.72 23.46 -5.09
C SER A 51 7.55 24.59 -4.44
N GLY A 52 8.10 24.32 -3.25
CA GLY A 52 9.02 25.23 -2.54
C GLY A 52 10.49 25.13 -2.94
N ARG A 53 10.85 24.27 -3.92
CA ARG A 53 12.24 23.95 -4.32
C ARG A 53 13.13 23.43 -3.18
N ALA A 54 12.53 22.80 -2.17
CA ALA A 54 13.24 22.23 -1.03
C ALA A 54 13.66 20.77 -1.29
N ASP A 55 14.52 20.22 -0.42
CA ASP A 55 15.00 18.83 -0.53
C ASP A 55 13.88 17.83 -0.17
N LEU A 56 13.70 16.81 -1.01
CA LEU A 56 12.69 15.75 -0.82
C LEU A 56 13.25 14.51 -0.11
N ARG A 57 14.58 14.42 0.09
CA ARG A 57 15.25 13.20 0.55
C ARG A 57 14.64 12.58 1.80
N GLU A 58 14.32 13.39 2.82
CA GLU A 58 13.74 12.88 4.07
C GLU A 58 12.35 12.29 3.87
N LYS A 59 11.53 12.90 3.01
CA LYS A 59 10.16 12.45 2.73
C LYS A 59 10.14 11.18 1.89
N SER A 60 10.98 11.12 0.85
CA SER A 60 11.14 9.91 0.04
C SER A 60 11.68 8.75 0.89
N LEU A 61 12.62 9.01 1.80
CA LEU A 61 13.09 7.98 2.73
C LEU A 61 11.99 7.51 3.68
N ALA A 62 11.16 8.41 4.20
CA ALA A 62 10.03 8.04 5.05
C ALA A 62 9.03 7.14 4.30
N ILE A 63 8.70 7.46 3.05
CA ILE A 63 7.80 6.64 2.20
C ILE A 63 8.38 5.24 2.02
N ARG A 64 9.67 5.10 1.67
CA ARG A 64 10.33 3.80 1.54
C ARG A 64 10.39 3.00 2.86
N ILE A 65 10.49 3.67 4.01
CA ILE A 65 10.41 3.00 5.31
C ILE A 65 8.99 2.47 5.56
N TYR A 66 7.96 3.19 5.13
CA TYR A 66 6.57 2.73 5.26
C TYR A 66 6.24 1.57 4.33
N GLU A 67 6.64 1.64 3.06
CA GLU A 67 6.47 0.54 2.08
C GLU A 67 7.09 -0.76 2.63
N LYS A 68 8.35 -0.71 3.07
CA LYS A 68 9.01 -1.87 3.67
C LYS A 68 8.27 -2.43 4.90
N ARG A 69 7.57 -1.59 5.67
CA ARG A 69 6.75 -2.05 6.79
C ARG A 69 5.47 -2.73 6.32
N VAL A 70 4.90 -2.32 5.20
CA VAL A 70 3.78 -3.02 4.55
C VAL A 70 4.25 -4.38 4.06
N ASP A 71 5.38 -4.45 3.34
CA ASP A 71 6.00 -5.70 2.89
C ASP A 71 6.23 -6.71 4.02
N GLU A 72 6.73 -6.25 5.16
CA GLU A 72 6.97 -7.09 6.33
C GLU A 72 5.65 -7.67 6.87
N ILE A 73 4.57 -6.87 6.92
CA ILE A 73 3.24 -7.34 7.35
C ILE A 73 2.66 -8.30 6.30
N GLU A 74 2.74 -7.98 5.02
CA GLU A 74 2.28 -8.83 3.92
C GLU A 74 2.95 -10.21 3.98
N PHE A 75 4.27 -10.24 4.16
CA PHE A 75 5.03 -11.49 4.23
C PHE A 75 4.52 -12.40 5.35
N ASP A 76 4.34 -11.86 6.55
CA ASP A 76 3.85 -12.62 7.70
C ASP A 76 2.39 -13.04 7.50
N LEU A 77 1.55 -12.16 6.95
CA LEU A 77 0.16 -12.44 6.63
C LEU A 77 0.02 -13.57 5.62
N LEU A 78 0.71 -13.49 4.49
CA LEU A 78 0.70 -14.54 3.45
C LEU A 78 1.20 -15.87 3.99
N LYS A 79 2.20 -15.87 4.87
CA LYS A 79 2.69 -17.09 5.51
C LYS A 79 1.60 -17.77 6.34
N ARG A 80 0.80 -17.00 7.09
CA ARG A 80 -0.33 -17.54 7.86
C ARG A 80 -1.46 -18.01 6.94
N LEU A 81 -1.86 -17.18 5.97
CA LEU A 81 -2.97 -17.47 5.05
C LEU A 81 -2.73 -18.74 4.21
N ARG A 82 -1.49 -19.06 3.84
CA ARG A 82 -1.14 -20.31 3.12
C ARG A 82 -1.50 -21.58 3.89
N THR A 83 -1.65 -21.50 5.20
CA THR A 83 -2.02 -22.66 6.06
C THR A 83 -3.50 -22.71 6.39
N LYS A 84 -4.27 -21.70 5.97
CA LYS A 84 -5.71 -21.61 6.21
C LYS A 84 -6.47 -22.57 5.30
N GLU A 85 -7.46 -23.25 5.87
CA GLU A 85 -8.39 -24.07 5.09
C GLU A 85 -9.30 -23.15 4.26
N ILE A 86 -9.40 -23.40 2.96
CA ILE A 86 -10.28 -22.68 2.04
C ILE A 86 -11.41 -23.62 1.60
N LYS A 87 -12.67 -23.14 1.62
CA LYS A 87 -13.85 -23.95 1.27
C LYS A 87 -13.85 -24.28 -0.22
N ASN A 88 -13.35 -23.36 -1.06
CA ASN A 88 -13.24 -23.55 -2.50
C ASN A 88 -12.20 -22.60 -3.13
N PHE A 89 -11.92 -22.83 -4.42
CA PHE A 89 -10.97 -22.03 -5.19
C PHE A 89 -11.32 -20.53 -5.22
N TRP A 90 -12.58 -20.17 -5.37
CA TRP A 90 -13.00 -18.77 -5.52
C TRP A 90 -12.83 -17.98 -4.23
N GLU A 91 -13.09 -18.59 -3.07
CA GLU A 91 -12.79 -17.98 -1.77
C GLU A 91 -11.29 -17.74 -1.60
N GLY A 92 -10.47 -18.74 -1.95
CA GLY A 92 -9.01 -18.58 -1.90
C GLY A 92 -8.50 -17.51 -2.87
N LYS A 93 -9.07 -17.43 -4.07
CA LYS A 93 -8.72 -16.40 -5.06
C LYS A 93 -9.13 -15.02 -4.59
N ALA A 94 -10.37 -14.82 -4.15
CA ALA A 94 -10.85 -13.53 -3.66
C ALA A 94 -10.01 -13.03 -2.48
N LEU A 95 -9.63 -13.92 -1.56
CA LEU A 95 -8.74 -13.56 -0.45
C LEU A 95 -7.35 -13.16 -0.96
N SER A 96 -6.78 -13.90 -1.92
CA SER A 96 -5.47 -13.60 -2.48
C SER A 96 -5.45 -12.28 -3.25
N ASP A 97 -6.49 -12.03 -4.05
CA ASP A 97 -6.66 -10.79 -4.82
C ASP A 97 -6.77 -9.60 -3.85
N PHE A 98 -7.60 -9.73 -2.80
CA PHE A 98 -7.77 -8.69 -1.79
C PHE A 98 -6.48 -8.30 -1.08
N ILE A 99 -5.68 -9.29 -0.65
CA ILE A 99 -4.40 -9.00 0.01
C ILE A 99 -3.44 -8.31 -0.96
N HIS A 100 -3.40 -8.76 -2.21
CA HIS A 100 -2.56 -8.15 -3.24
C HIS A 100 -2.96 -6.70 -3.54
N ASP A 101 -4.26 -6.46 -3.71
CA ASP A 101 -4.78 -5.12 -3.99
C ASP A 101 -4.54 -4.20 -2.80
N LEU A 102 -4.77 -4.66 -1.57
CA LEU A 102 -4.51 -3.87 -0.37
C LEU A 102 -3.03 -3.48 -0.23
N THR A 103 -2.09 -4.39 -0.49
CA THR A 103 -0.66 -4.12 -0.31
C THR A 103 -0.08 -3.34 -1.49
N SER A 104 -0.51 -3.58 -2.72
CA SER A 104 -0.02 -2.84 -3.90
C SER A 104 -0.29 -1.34 -3.87
N ILE A 105 -1.20 -0.87 -2.99
CA ILE A 105 -1.36 0.56 -2.71
C ILE A 105 -0.06 1.19 -2.21
N SER A 106 0.73 0.51 -1.35
CA SER A 106 2.00 1.07 -0.87
C SER A 106 3.02 1.21 -2.00
N ASP A 107 3.10 0.23 -2.87
CA ASP A 107 4.02 0.20 -4.01
C ASP A 107 3.74 1.36 -4.97
N LEU A 108 2.45 1.59 -5.28
CA LEU A 108 2.02 2.71 -6.12
C LEU A 108 2.39 4.07 -5.51
N ILE A 109 2.37 4.19 -4.18
CA ILE A 109 2.77 5.41 -3.48
C ILE A 109 4.30 5.57 -3.49
N GLU A 110 5.07 4.49 -3.31
CA GLU A 110 6.53 4.54 -3.44
C GLU A 110 6.94 4.93 -4.87
N ASP A 111 6.37 4.30 -5.89
CA ASP A 111 6.62 4.63 -7.28
C ASP A 111 6.36 6.11 -7.56
N ALA A 112 5.25 6.65 -7.04
CA ALA A 112 4.92 8.07 -7.19
C ALA A 112 5.96 8.98 -6.52
N SER A 113 6.48 8.59 -5.35
CA SER A 113 7.57 9.29 -4.67
C SER A 113 8.89 9.22 -5.46
N ASP A 114 9.22 8.07 -6.04
CA ASP A 114 10.42 7.91 -6.86
C ASP A 114 10.36 8.76 -8.13
N TYR A 115 9.21 8.84 -8.79
CA TYR A 115 9.00 9.78 -9.89
C TYR A 115 9.14 11.24 -9.45
N LEU A 116 8.62 11.61 -8.29
CA LEU A 116 8.76 12.96 -7.75
C LEU A 116 10.24 13.32 -7.53
N GLN A 117 11.05 12.36 -7.07
CA GLN A 117 12.48 12.54 -6.89
C GLN A 117 13.23 12.70 -8.21
N ILE A 118 12.85 11.95 -9.26
CA ILE A 118 13.39 12.12 -10.61
C ILE A 118 13.08 13.54 -11.14
N ILE A 119 11.85 14.01 -10.94
CA ILE A 119 11.43 15.37 -11.32
C ILE A 119 12.26 16.42 -10.57
N ASN A 120 12.43 16.27 -9.26
CA ASN A 120 13.23 17.18 -8.42
C ASN A 120 14.68 17.31 -8.91
N ILE A 121 15.31 16.19 -9.29
CA ILE A 121 16.66 16.19 -9.85
C ILE A 121 16.68 16.89 -11.22
N SER A 122 15.66 16.66 -12.06
CA SER A 122 15.58 17.23 -13.41
C SER A 122 15.28 18.73 -13.44
N LEU A 123 14.67 19.27 -12.39
CA LEU A 123 14.35 20.69 -12.24
C LEU A 123 15.50 21.53 -11.65
N ARG A 124 16.59 20.88 -11.21
CA ARG A 124 17.81 21.52 -10.73
C ARG A 124 18.80 21.72 -11.86
#